data_AF-A0A958LXL8-F1
#
_entry.id   AF-A0A958LXL8-F1
#
_cell.length_a   1.000
_cell.length_b   1.000
_cell.length_c   1.000
_cell.angle_alpha   90.00
_cell.angle_beta   90.00
_cell.angle_gamma   90.00
#
_symmetry.space_group_name_H-M   'P 1'
#
loop_
_entity.id
_entity.type
_entity.pdbx_description
1 polymer ?
#
loop_
_entity_poly.entity_id
_entity_poly.type
_entity_poly.pdbx_seq_one_letter_code
_entity_poly.pdbx_strand_id
1 'polypeptide(L)' 'FDMATYNYLEGVQLTNFGTVDNPVVVFTADAPYRFIGCSGPTNEDDYETHELLWMMLREGPLQRCIYCGQVFKLVRLRN' A
#
# COMPACT_ATOMS: atom_id res chain seq x y z
N PHE A 1 19.69 -6.51 -14.64
CA PHE A 1 18.71 -6.09 -13.62
C PHE A 1 18.20 -4.73 -14.05
N ASP A 2 16.98 -4.69 -14.60
CA ASP A 2 16.41 -3.45 -15.14
C ASP A 2 15.81 -2.61 -14.01
N MET A 3 16.36 -1.40 -13.83
CA MET A 3 15.96 -0.43 -12.82
C MET A 3 14.57 0.16 -13.14
N ALA A 4 14.13 0.13 -14.41
CA ALA A 4 12.83 0.64 -14.80
C ALA A 4 11.67 -0.24 -14.30
N THR A 5 11.88 -1.56 -14.17
CA THR A 5 10.90 -2.49 -13.60
C THR A 5 10.59 -2.19 -12.12
N TYR A 6 11.57 -1.72 -11.34
CA TYR A 6 11.38 -1.37 -9.93
C TYR A 6 10.61 -0.05 -9.74
N ASN A 7 10.89 0.95 -10.56
CA ASN A 7 10.25 2.27 -10.47
C ASN A 7 8.74 2.24 -10.76
N TYR A 8 8.26 1.32 -11.61
CA TYR A 8 6.82 1.20 -11.90
C TYR A 8 5.99 0.71 -10.70
N LEU A 9 6.63 0.09 -9.71
CA LEU A 9 6.00 -0.42 -8.49
C LEU A 9 6.06 0.56 -7.30
N GLU A 10 6.73 1.70 -7.45
CA GLU A 10 6.81 2.73 -6.40
C GLU A 10 5.58 3.66 -6.39
N GLY A 11 4.92 3.80 -7.54
CA GLY A 11 3.59 4.37 -7.63
C GLY A 11 2.54 3.35 -7.23
N VAL A 12 2.47 2.98 -5.95
CA VAL A 12 1.22 2.43 -5.40
C VAL A 12 0.10 3.34 -5.91
N GLN A 13 -0.92 2.78 -6.55
CA GLN A 13 -1.99 3.55 -7.19
C GLN A 13 -2.67 4.45 -6.14
N LEU A 14 -2.20 5.70 -6.02
CA LEU A 14 -2.67 6.67 -5.04
C LEU A 14 -4.08 7.19 -5.36
N THR A 15 -4.63 6.80 -6.51
CA THR A 15 -5.99 7.19 -6.94
C THR A 15 -7.09 6.42 -6.21
N ASN A 16 -6.78 5.31 -5.55
CA ASN A 16 -7.72 4.47 -4.80
C ASN A 16 -7.41 4.58 -3.30
N PHE A 17 -8.42 4.95 -2.48
CA PHE A 17 -8.29 4.96 -1.01
C PHE A 17 -7.90 3.60 -0.42
N GLY A 18 -8.46 2.49 -0.91
CA GLY A 18 -8.27 1.16 -0.37
C GLY A 18 -9.38 0.76 0.57
N THR A 19 -10.38 0.03 0.07
CA THR A 19 -11.47 -0.54 0.89
C THR A 19 -11.28 -2.05 1.07
N VAL A 20 -12.14 -2.68 1.87
CA VAL A 20 -12.10 -4.16 2.01
C VAL A 20 -12.34 -4.85 0.66
N ASP A 21 -13.24 -4.29 -0.16
CA ASP A 21 -13.59 -4.85 -1.47
C ASP A 21 -12.58 -4.46 -2.56
N ASN A 22 -11.92 -3.31 -2.42
CA ASN A 22 -10.92 -2.82 -3.37
C ASN A 22 -9.68 -2.26 -2.63
N PRO A 23 -8.84 -3.14 -2.04
CA PRO A 23 -7.70 -2.71 -1.25
C PRO A 23 -6.59 -2.12 -2.11
N VAL A 24 -5.74 -1.29 -1.50
CA VAL A 24 -4.47 -0.90 -2.09
C VAL A 24 -3.56 -2.12 -2.19
N VAL A 25 -3.26 -2.53 -3.42
CA VAL A 25 -2.40 -3.70 -3.69
C VAL A 25 -0.95 -3.26 -3.65
N VAL A 26 -0.18 -3.90 -2.77
CA VAL A 26 1.25 -3.65 -2.60
C VAL A 26 2.01 -4.90 -2.99
N PHE A 27 2.91 -4.79 -3.97
CA PHE A 27 3.71 -5.91 -4.44
C PHE A 27 4.99 -6.09 -3.62
N THR A 28 5.45 -7.32 -3.47
CA THR A 28 6.78 -7.65 -2.94
C THR A 28 7.36 -8.81 -3.75
N ALA A 29 8.69 -8.89 -3.84
CA ALA A 29 9.38 -9.98 -4.52
C ALA A 29 9.61 -11.16 -3.56
N ASP A 30 10.74 -11.17 -2.84
CA ASP A 30 11.18 -12.36 -2.10
C ASP A 30 10.78 -12.38 -0.63
N ALA A 31 10.55 -11.21 -0.02
CA ALA A 31 10.19 -11.12 1.39
C ALA A 31 8.68 -11.28 1.58
N PRO A 32 8.22 -12.07 2.58
CA PRO A 32 6.79 -12.18 2.92
C PRO A 32 6.26 -10.95 3.70
N TYR A 33 6.96 -9.82 3.61
CA TYR A 33 6.60 -8.54 4.23
C TYR A 33 7.14 -7.36 3.41
N ARG A 34 6.52 -6.18 3.55
CA ARG A 34 7.00 -4.90 2.99
C ARG A 34 6.61 -3.75 3.92
N PHE A 35 7.52 -2.81 4.15
CA PHE A 35 7.19 -1.57 4.87
C PHE A 35 6.51 -0.59 3.91
N ILE A 36 5.43 0.04 4.37
CA ILE A 36 4.74 1.13 3.67
C ILE A 36 4.53 2.31 4.60
N GLY A 37 4.43 3.51 4.01
CA GLY A 37 3.94 4.70 4.67
C GLY A 37 2.53 5.03 4.19
N CYS A 38 1.62 5.30 5.13
CA CYS A 38 0.28 5.81 4.83
C CYS A 38 0.15 7.21 5.45
N SER A 39 -0.29 8.19 4.66
CA SER A 39 -0.55 9.56 5.09
C SER A 39 -2.01 9.98 4.85
N GLY A 40 -2.89 9.01 4.62
CA GLY A 40 -4.25 9.24 4.12
C GLY A 40 -4.34 9.27 2.59
N PRO A 41 -5.53 9.54 2.03
CA PRO A 41 -5.75 9.61 0.59
C PRO A 41 -5.07 10.84 -0.03
N THR A 42 -4.79 10.78 -1.33
CA THR A 42 -4.11 11.87 -2.06
C THR A 42 -5.03 12.63 -3.01
N ASN A 43 -6.34 12.40 -2.96
CA ASN A 43 -7.29 13.21 -3.72
C ASN A 43 -7.40 14.60 -3.07
N GLU A 44 -7.49 15.63 -3.91
CA GLU A 44 -7.44 17.04 -3.50
C GLU A 44 -8.64 17.47 -2.63
N ASP A 45 -9.70 16.65 -2.57
CA ASP A 45 -10.96 16.97 -1.89
C ASP A 45 -11.09 16.39 -0.47
N ASP A 46 -10.19 15.48 -0.04
CA ASP A 46 -10.34 14.80 1.25
C ASP A 46 -9.41 15.38 2.34
N TYR A 47 -10.03 15.93 3.39
CA TYR A 47 -9.38 16.48 4.58
C TYR A 47 -8.89 15.40 5.57
N GLU A 48 -9.10 14.12 5.28
CA GLU A 48 -8.76 12.97 6.15
C GLU A 48 -7.30 12.49 5.96
N THR A 49 -6.38 13.44 5.76
CA THR A 49 -4.95 13.15 5.84
C THR A 49 -4.53 12.99 7.30
N HIS A 50 -3.50 12.19 7.55
CA HIS A 50 -2.97 12.01 8.90
C HIS A 50 -1.44 11.96 8.88
N GLU A 51 -0.83 12.11 10.06
CA GLU A 51 0.62 11.95 10.19
C GLU A 51 1.07 10.59 9.68
N LEU A 52 2.24 10.55 9.03
CA LEU A 52 2.78 9.36 8.39
C LEU A 52 2.80 8.16 9.34
N LEU A 53 1.95 7.16 9.05
CA LEU A 53 1.96 5.88 9.74
C LEU A 53 2.82 4.89 8.95
N TRP A 54 3.89 4.41 9.59
CA TRP A 54 4.66 3.29 9.08
C TRP A 54 4.02 1.97 9.47
N MET A 55 3.81 1.11 8.48
CA MET A 55 3.25 -0.23 8.70
C MET A 55 4.13 -1.27 8.04
N MET A 56 4.36 -2.38 8.74
CA MET A 56 4.93 -3.59 8.15
C MET A 56 3.79 -4.47 7.64
N LEU A 57 3.55 -4.44 6.33
CA LEU A 57 2.62 -5.35 5.71
C LEU A 57 3.20 -6.77 5.71
N ARG A 58 2.36 -7.78 5.90
CA ARG A 58 2.72 -9.21 5.90
C ARG A 58 1.86 -9.95 4.89
N GLU A 59 2.40 -11.00 4.29
CA GLU A 59 1.66 -11.89 3.39
C GLU A 59 0.48 -12.52 4.17
N GLY A 60 -0.69 -12.60 3.54
CA GLY A 60 -1.89 -13.18 4.14
C GLY A 60 -3.06 -12.19 4.25
N PRO A 61 -3.65 -11.96 5.45
CA PRO A 61 -4.84 -11.13 5.63
C PRO A 61 -4.72 -9.69 5.12
N LEU A 62 -5.86 -9.03 4.91
CA LEU A 62 -5.90 -7.59 4.71
C LEU A 62 -5.43 -6.85 5.97
N GLN A 63 -4.73 -5.75 5.79
CA GLN A 63 -4.22 -4.93 6.88
C GLN A 63 -4.75 -3.50 6.73
N ARG A 64 -5.11 -2.87 7.84
CA ARG A 64 -5.81 -1.59 7.85
C ARG A 64 -4.98 -0.53 8.57
N CYS A 65 -4.89 0.66 7.98
CA CYS A 65 -4.35 1.83 8.66
C CYS A 65 -5.25 2.19 9.86
N ILE A 66 -4.64 2.39 11.04
CA ILE A 66 -5.40 2.69 12.27
C ILE A 66 -5.95 4.12 12.32
N TYR A 67 -5.44 5.02 11.47
CA TYR A 67 -5.88 6.42 11.44
C TYR A 67 -6.99 6.65 10.41
N CYS A 68 -6.73 6.43 9.12
CA CYS A 68 -7.73 6.68 8.07
C CYS A 68 -8.58 5.46 7.73
N GLY A 69 -8.18 4.24 8.11
CA GLY A 69 -8.92 3.04 7.74
C GLY A 69 -8.67 2.51 6.32
N GLN A 70 -7.73 3.10 5.57
CA GLN A 70 -7.27 2.53 4.29
C GLN A 70 -6.85 1.06 4.45
N VAL A 71 -7.25 0.23 3.49
CA VAL A 71 -7.03 -1.22 3.50
C VAL A 71 -5.99 -1.59 2.46
N PHE A 72 -5.02 -2.40 2.89
CA PHE A 72 -3.87 -2.84 2.11
C PHE A 72 -3.84 -4.36 1.96
N LYS A 73 -3.40 -4.83 0.79
CA LYS A 73 -3.13 -6.24 0.50
C LYS A 73 -1.69 -6.39 0.02
N LEU A 74 -0.89 -7.19 0.72
CA LEU A 74 0.41 -7.60 0.23
C LEU A 74 0.25 -8.75 -0.78
N VAL A 75 0.78 -8.57 -1.98
CA VAL A 75 0.86 -9.59 -3.03
C VAL A 75 2.32 -9.91 -3.29
N ARG A 76 2.70 -11.15 -2.99
CA ARG A 76 4.04 -11.65 -3.26
C ARG A 76 4.10 -12.17 -4.70
N LEU A 77 4.96 -11.57 -5.52
CA LEU A 77 5.26 -12.04 -6.86
C LEU A 77 6.12 -13.30 -6.76
N ARG A 78 5.64 -14.39 -7.34
CA ARG A 78 6.39 -15.65 -7.44
C ARG A 78 6.77 -15.85 -8.90
N ASN A 79 8.05 -16.11 -9.17
CA ASN A 79 8.52 -16.57 -10.47
C ASN A 79 8.10 -18.03 -10.70
#